data_AF-A0A933LAA3-F1
#
_entry.id   AF-A0A933LAA3-F1
#
_cell.length_a   1.000
_cell.length_b   1.000
_cell.length_c   1.000
_cell.angle_alpha   90.00
_cell.angle_beta   90.00
_cell.angle_gamma   90.00
#
_symmetry.space_group_name_H-M   'P 1'
#
loop_
_entity.id
_entity.type
_entity.pdbx_description
1 polymer ?
#
loop_
_entity_poly.entity_id
_entity_poly.type
_entity_poly.pdbx_seq_one_letter_code
_entity_poly.pdbx_strand_id
1 'polypeptide(L)'
;MTVVVYGATGCAVFERSREVTMSEPMDDEWACLPMMLKVEEAASVLRIARSTAYELATAYLESGGTEGLPVLRVGSVLRVPRFALLQLVTTGELVMLRTPVPA
;
A
#
# COMPACT_ATOMS: atom_id res chain seq x y z
N MET A 1 16.48 -34.85 9.25
CA MET A 1 15.75 -35.46 8.12
C MET A 1 14.42 -34.72 7.99
N THR A 2 14.26 -34.01 6.86
CA THR A 2 12.98 -33.55 6.26
C THR A 2 12.19 -32.48 7.04
N VAL A 3 11.48 -31.50 6.48
CA VAL A 3 11.14 -31.05 5.12
C VAL A 3 11.26 -29.51 5.15
N VAL A 4 11.77 -28.91 4.08
CA VAL A 4 11.70 -27.47 3.82
C VAL A 4 10.31 -27.14 3.26
N VAL A 5 9.57 -26.24 3.91
CA VAL A 5 8.31 -25.70 3.38
C VAL A 5 8.55 -24.23 3.04
N TYR A 6 8.62 -23.91 1.75
CA TYR A 6 8.59 -22.53 1.28
C TYR A 6 7.16 -22.16 0.93
N GLY A 7 6.66 -21.09 1.55
CA GLY A 7 5.75 -20.17 0.88
C GLY A 7 4.32 -20.10 1.40
N ALA A 8 3.89 -18.84 1.43
CA ALA A 8 2.54 -18.30 1.36
C ALA A 8 1.63 -18.49 2.58
N THR A 9 1.48 -17.40 3.33
CA THR A 9 0.47 -17.16 4.38
C THR A 9 0.64 -17.94 5.69
N GLY A 10 0.87 -17.19 6.77
CA GLY A 10 0.71 -17.67 8.14
C GLY A 10 2.01 -17.73 8.93
N CYS A 11 2.06 -16.98 10.03
CA CYS A 11 3.11 -16.97 11.04
C CYS A 11 3.63 -18.38 11.38
N ALA A 12 4.96 -18.50 11.45
CA ALA A 12 5.63 -19.45 12.32
C ALA A 12 6.83 -18.74 12.97
N VAL A 13 6.74 -18.51 14.28
CA VAL A 13 7.88 -18.13 15.12
C VAL A 13 8.17 -19.34 16.00
N PHE A 14 9.31 -19.98 15.76
CA PHE A 14 9.94 -20.87 16.74
C PHE A 14 11.45 -20.82 16.52
N GLU A 15 12.12 -19.94 17.25
CA GLU A 15 13.57 -20.07 17.42
C GLU A 15 13.97 -19.89 18.88
N ARG A 16 14.75 -20.87 19.29
CA ARG A 16 15.12 -21.23 20.65
C ARG A 16 16.32 -20.38 21.06
N SER A 17 16.24 -19.81 22.25
CA SER A 17 17.29 -19.14 23.02
C SER A 17 18.72 -19.30 22.50
N ARG A 18 19.30 -18.19 21.99
CA ARG A 18 20.67 -17.76 22.31
C ARG A 18 20.87 -16.30 21.92
N GLU A 19 21.34 -15.57 22.91
CA GLU A 19 21.73 -14.16 22.92
C GLU A 19 22.60 -13.79 21.71
N VAL A 20 22.12 -12.88 20.86
CA VAL A 20 22.92 -12.22 19.84
C VAL A 20 22.66 -10.72 19.91
N THR A 21 23.74 -10.02 20.25
CA THR A 21 23.91 -8.58 20.32
C THR A 21 23.47 -7.86 19.03
N MET A 22 22.87 -6.69 19.21
CA MET A 22 22.51 -5.70 18.19
C MET A 22 23.67 -5.40 17.22
N SER A 23 23.41 -5.46 15.90
CA SER A 23 23.89 -4.46 14.91
C SER A 23 23.41 -4.76 13.47
N GLU A 24 22.53 -3.86 12.97
CA GLU A 24 22.40 -3.35 11.57
C GLU A 24 21.73 -4.18 10.46
N PRO A 25 20.96 -3.55 9.54
CA PRO A 25 20.12 -2.35 9.64
C PRO A 25 18.66 -2.77 9.90
N MET A 26 17.86 -1.92 10.54
CA MET A 26 16.40 -2.08 10.43
C MET A 26 16.01 -1.45 9.09
N ASP A 27 16.36 -2.13 8.00
CA ASP A 27 15.84 -1.88 6.67
C ASP A 27 14.32 -2.04 6.75
N ASP A 28 13.65 -0.90 6.88
CA ASP A 28 12.50 -0.57 6.06
C ASP A 28 11.56 -1.78 5.89
N GLU A 29 10.91 -2.20 6.98
CA GLU A 29 9.78 -3.17 6.96
C GLU A 29 8.69 -2.74 5.92
N TRP A 30 8.79 -1.48 5.50
CA TRP A 30 8.01 -0.79 4.50
C TRP A 30 8.58 -0.92 3.07
N ALA A 31 9.86 -1.24 2.85
CA ALA A 31 10.50 -1.31 1.52
C ALA A 31 9.98 -2.46 0.64
N CYS A 32 9.54 -3.58 1.25
CA CYS A 32 8.93 -4.68 0.52
C CYS A 32 7.46 -4.44 0.14
N LEU A 33 6.85 -3.31 0.55
CA LEU A 33 5.52 -2.97 0.07
C LEU A 33 5.57 -2.80 -1.45
N PRO A 34 4.71 -3.50 -2.21
CA PRO A 34 4.67 -3.37 -3.65
C PRO A 34 4.46 -1.90 -4.02
N MET A 35 5.14 -1.45 -5.07
CA MET A 35 5.02 -0.07 -5.57
C MET A 35 3.56 0.33 -5.85
N MET A 36 2.71 -0.65 -6.13
CA MET A 36 1.29 -0.53 -6.38
C MET A 36 0.49 -1.41 -5.42
N LEU A 37 -0.23 -0.78 -4.51
CA LEU A 37 -1.15 -1.40 -3.56
C LEU A 37 -2.53 -1.58 -4.20
N LYS A 38 -3.31 -2.52 -3.68
CA LYS A 38 -4.76 -2.56 -3.93
C LYS A 38 -5.48 -1.54 -3.05
N VAL A 39 -6.72 -1.22 -3.41
CA VAL A 39 -7.58 -0.32 -2.60
C VAL A 39 -7.77 -0.86 -1.18
N GLU A 40 -7.93 -2.19 -1.04
CA GLU A 40 -8.06 -2.84 0.27
C GLU A 40 -6.79 -2.73 1.14
N GLU A 41 -5.61 -2.85 0.52
CA GLU A 41 -4.33 -2.73 1.22
C GLU A 41 -4.08 -1.27 1.63
N ALA A 42 -4.40 -0.31 0.75
CA ALA A 42 -4.37 1.11 1.07
C ALA A 42 -5.33 1.45 2.22
N ALA A 43 -6.52 0.85 2.25
CA ALA A 43 -7.47 1.02 3.35
C ALA A 43 -6.89 0.54 4.69
N SER A 44 -6.20 -0.60 4.70
CA SER A 44 -5.51 -1.12 5.89
C SER A 44 -4.38 -0.20 6.34
N VAL A 45 -3.58 0.33 5.42
CA VAL A 45 -2.48 1.27 5.72
C VAL A 45 -3.03 2.58 6.31
N LEU A 46 -4.10 3.11 5.73
CA LEU A 46 -4.77 4.34 6.20
C LEU A 46 -5.70 4.10 7.40
N ARG A 47 -5.92 2.84 7.79
CA ARG A 47 -6.85 2.40 8.85
C ARG A 47 -8.28 2.91 8.65
N ILE A 48 -8.76 2.90 7.41
CA ILE A 48 -10.14 3.25 7.04
C ILE A 48 -10.95 2.01 6.65
N ALA A 49 -12.28 2.13 6.71
CA ALA A 49 -13.16 1.07 6.24
C ALA A 49 -12.97 0.85 4.72
N ARG A 50 -13.08 -0.42 4.30
CA ARG A 50 -12.97 -0.80 2.87
C ARG A 50 -13.97 -0.06 2.00
N SER A 51 -15.22 0.08 2.46
CA SER A 51 -16.27 0.83 1.76
C SER A 51 -15.85 2.28 1.50
N THR A 52 -15.38 2.97 2.54
CA THR A 52 -14.89 4.35 2.45
C THR A 52 -13.71 4.47 1.50
N ALA A 53 -12.79 3.51 1.50
CA ALA A 53 -11.66 3.52 0.56
C ALA A 53 -12.11 3.42 -0.90
N TYR A 54 -13.14 2.62 -1.20
CA TYR A 54 -13.72 2.51 -2.54
C TYR A 54 -14.50 3.76 -2.95
N GLU A 55 -15.21 4.40 -2.02
CA GLU A 55 -15.89 5.69 -2.25
C GLU A 55 -14.87 6.77 -2.60
N LEU A 56 -13.80 6.90 -1.82
CA LEU A 56 -12.71 7.85 -2.06
C LEU A 56 -11.97 7.56 -3.37
N ALA A 57 -11.79 6.29 -3.73
CA ALA A 57 -11.21 5.91 -5.02
C ALA A 57 -12.09 6.34 -6.19
N THR A 58 -13.41 6.24 -6.05
CA THR A 58 -14.37 6.67 -7.08
C THR A 58 -14.37 8.19 -7.22
N ALA A 59 -14.41 8.92 -6.10
CA ALA A 59 -14.31 10.37 -6.08
C ALA A 59 -13.03 10.87 -6.79
N TYR A 60 -11.90 10.18 -6.63
CA TYR A 60 -10.66 10.53 -7.32
C TYR A 60 -10.74 10.37 -8.85
N LEU A 61 -11.45 9.34 -9.33
CA LEU A 61 -11.67 9.12 -10.75
C LEU A 61 -12.66 10.11 -11.37
N GLU A 62 -13.68 10.51 -10.62
CA GLU A 62 -14.67 11.50 -11.06
C GLU A 62 -14.07 12.91 -11.06
N SER A 63 -13.36 13.27 -10.01
CA SER A 63 -12.94 14.63 -9.73
C SER A 63 -11.78 15.15 -10.59
N GLY A 64 -10.97 14.28 -11.20
CA GLY A 64 -9.74 14.75 -11.86
C GLY A 64 -8.48 14.30 -11.18
N GLY A 65 -8.58 13.80 -9.94
CA GLY A 65 -7.47 13.68 -9.02
C GLY A 65 -7.36 14.84 -8.03
N THR A 66 -8.40 15.68 -7.94
CA THR A 66 -8.47 16.83 -7.01
C THR A 66 -8.92 16.43 -5.61
N GLU A 67 -9.68 15.34 -5.46
CA GLU A 67 -10.19 14.86 -4.16
C GLU A 67 -10.26 13.33 -4.11
N GLY A 68 -10.17 12.75 -2.91
CA GLY A 68 -10.36 11.31 -2.69
C GLY A 68 -9.08 10.54 -2.40
N LEU A 69 -9.04 9.26 -2.81
CA LEU A 69 -7.89 8.37 -2.62
C LEU A 69 -7.11 8.26 -3.93
N PRO A 70 -5.79 8.53 -3.95
CA PRO A 70 -5.00 8.50 -5.17
C PRO A 70 -4.98 7.10 -5.78
N VAL A 71 -5.75 6.91 -6.85
CA VAL A 71 -5.87 5.63 -7.57
C VAL A 71 -5.55 5.78 -9.05
N LEU A 72 -4.92 4.73 -9.58
CA LEU A 72 -4.62 4.55 -10.99
C LEU A 72 -5.39 3.34 -11.51
N ARG A 73 -6.15 3.55 -12.58
CA ARG A 73 -6.89 2.49 -13.27
C ARG A 73 -5.98 1.83 -14.28
N VAL A 74 -5.57 0.59 -14.00
CA VAL A 74 -4.79 -0.25 -14.94
C VAL A 74 -5.76 -1.25 -15.56
N GLY A 75 -6.30 -0.94 -16.74
CA GLY A 75 -7.33 -1.76 -17.38
C GLY A 75 -8.61 -1.82 -16.53
N SER A 76 -8.98 -3.02 -16.05
CA SER A 76 -10.16 -3.24 -15.21
C SER A 76 -9.89 -3.11 -13.70
N VAL A 77 -8.62 -3.02 -13.28
CA VAL A 77 -8.24 -3.02 -11.86
C VAL A 77 -7.83 -1.63 -11.37
N LEU A 78 -8.14 -1.34 -10.10
CA LEU A 78 -7.70 -0.14 -9.40
C LEU A 78 -6.44 -0.44 -8.59
N ARG A 79 -5.44 0.42 -8.72
CA ARG A 79 -4.17 0.34 -8.00
C ARG A 79 -3.83 1.68 -7.37
N VAL A 80 -3.35 1.64 -6.14
CA VAL A 80 -2.91 2.81 -5.38
C VAL A 80 -1.38 2.84 -5.40
N PRO A 81 -0.75 3.84 -6.02
CA PRO A 81 0.70 3.94 -5.96
C PRO A 81 1.16 4.33 -4.56
N ARG A 82 2.17 3.62 -4.04
CA ARG A 82 2.72 3.85 -2.69
C ARG A 82 3.20 5.29 -2.50
N PHE A 83 3.85 5.88 -3.51
CA PHE A 83 4.40 7.23 -3.39
C PHE A 83 3.31 8.29 -3.21
N ALA A 84 2.14 8.13 -3.85
CA ALA A 84 1.05 9.08 -3.73
C ALA A 84 0.37 8.98 -2.37
N LEU A 85 0.25 7.76 -1.83
CA LEU A 85 -0.26 7.54 -0.49
C LEU A 85 0.71 8.11 0.56
N LEU A 86 2.02 7.94 0.36
CA LEU A 86 3.04 8.54 1.22
C LEU A 86 2.96 10.07 1.22
N GLN A 87 2.83 10.70 0.05
CA GLN A 87 2.64 12.15 -0.06
C GLN A 87 1.36 12.63 0.64
N LEU A 88 0.25 11.92 0.45
CA LEU A 88 -1.01 12.22 1.13
C LEU A 88 -0.86 12.15 2.66
N VAL A 89 -0.20 11.12 3.19
CA VAL A 89 -0.03 10.95 4.64
C VAL A 89 0.98 11.94 5.22
N THR A 90 2.02 12.29 4.46
CA THR A 90 3.12 13.15 4.95
C THR A 90 2.79 14.63 4.83
N THR A 91 2.23 15.04 3.70
CA THR A 91 2.01 16.44 3.33
C THR A 91 0.53 16.83 3.44
N GLY A 92 -0.39 15.86 3.42
CA GLY A 92 -1.83 16.12 3.28
C GLY A 92 -2.22 16.48 1.85
N GLU A 93 -1.28 16.48 0.91
CA GLU A 93 -1.50 16.86 -0.48
C GLU A 93 -1.82 15.66 -1.35
N LEU A 94 -2.78 15.87 -2.25
CA LEU A 94 -3.15 14.88 -3.26
C LEU A 94 -2.24 15.00 -4.47
N VAL A 95 -1.62 13.88 -4.83
CA VAL A 95 -0.86 13.79 -6.08
C VAL A 95 -1.82 13.55 -7.23
N MET A 96 -1.72 14.38 -8.26
CA MET A 96 -2.39 14.19 -9.55
C MET A 96 -1.68 13.08 -10.34
N LEU A 97 -2.29 11.89 -10.38
CA LEU A 97 -1.77 10.72 -11.08
C LEU A 97 -2.20 10.66 -12.54
N ARG A 98 -3.28 11.36 -12.88
CA ARG A 98 -3.74 11.54 -14.26
C ARG A 98 -3.52 12.99 -14.67
N THR A 99 -3.05 13.21 -15.88
CA THR A 99 -3.36 14.45 -16.59
C THR A 99 -4.82 14.38 -17.00
N PRO A 100 -5.67 15.37 -16.67
CA PRO A 100 -7.03 15.40 -17.19
C PRO A 100 -6.96 15.33 -18.73
N VAL A 101 -7.75 14.44 -19.33
CA VAL A 101 -7.99 14.49 -20.77
C VAL A 101 -8.73 15.80 -21.04
N PRO A 102 -8.17 16.75 -21.82
CA PRO A 102 -8.94 17.90 -22.25
C PRO A 102 -10.11 17.39 -23.10
N ALA A 103 -11.31 17.90 -22.81
CA ALA A 103 -12.53 17.62 -23.57
C ALA A 103 -12.41 18.07 -25.03
#